data_AF-A0A164FFD0-F1
#
_entry.id   AF-A0A164FFD0-F1
#
_cell.length_a   1.000
_cell.length_b   1.000
_cell.length_c   1.000
_cell.angle_alpha   90.00
_cell.angle_beta   90.00
_cell.angle_gamma   90.00
#
_symmetry.space_group_name_H-M   'P 1'
#
loop_
_entity.id
_entity.type
_entity.pdbx_description
1 polymer ?
#
loop_
_entity_poly.entity_id
_entity_poly.type
_entity_poly.pdbx_seq_one_letter_code
_entity_poly.pdbx_strand_id
1 'polypeptide(L)'
;PFAWFGTKGGASGTILVELIIKAFACLHNHGAIAKHVVFDGNQTNKSLMKQFGISGEEEGASCLDHPLQPDSKIHFMVDVPHLLKVVRNNMESHRCVQELFNSAKTKQITLGYHLSYAHIHPNNFQKMNVRLCAQLFSNKTAMAFNILRNQQEDTEVGKLIKSNFQGTENIERLTKMMNDVFDILNLRFSLSETERVFEEHGKNVKMFVSETSLQAWRLTINSAINLIEEQFKAGIKVVLTGKFNQDPLERLFGIVRSVDSHPTVTSFLQIIRYVSLQSRLSFLMKQVKGSNIDNKEPLEMLVTMSQCLQQHAKDIDITVKDFKEAIKDKLLAELTIRYVDDIPKGGKNDFNLNLMVYDLCGYIVKTRKHLTACEVCKNLVRCHELDLPKDFTADQYTAMRNRGYLVYVTVPFFKTILVVELAIQSHFEDLNHIYIHDSFELCCAKIAELHTVPLFCDEHRDYNLKYLVMEYVK
;
A
#
# COMPACT_ATOMS: atom_id res chain seq x y z
N PRO A 1 0.80 -24.48 17.59
CA PRO A 1 2.02 -25.21 17.16
C PRO A 1 1.88 -26.69 17.56
N PHE A 2 2.37 -27.62 16.75
CA PHE A 2 2.32 -29.07 17.06
C PHE A 2 3.70 -29.69 17.30
N ALA A 3 4.79 -29.01 16.90
CA ALA A 3 6.16 -29.44 17.12
C ALA A 3 7.11 -28.24 17.23
N TRP A 4 8.20 -28.42 17.98
CA TRP A 4 9.35 -27.51 18.04
C TRP A 4 10.59 -28.31 18.49
N PHE A 5 11.76 -27.96 17.97
CA PHE A 5 13.00 -28.68 18.22
C PHE A 5 14.10 -27.70 18.61
N GLY A 6 14.74 -27.94 19.75
CA GLY A 6 15.94 -27.19 20.16
C GLY A 6 17.17 -27.83 19.53
N THR A 7 17.90 -27.08 18.71
CA THR A 7 19.11 -27.56 18.04
C THR A 7 20.30 -26.67 18.38
N LYS A 8 21.51 -27.25 18.39
CA LYS A 8 22.76 -26.48 18.46
C LYS A 8 23.11 -26.04 17.03
N GLY A 9 22.73 -24.81 16.66
CA GLY A 9 22.84 -24.30 15.29
C GLY A 9 21.61 -24.66 14.44
N GLY A 10 21.69 -24.42 13.12
CA GLY A 10 20.61 -24.76 12.19
C GLY A 10 20.51 -26.27 11.95
N ALA A 11 19.28 -26.80 11.84
CA ALA A 11 19.06 -28.18 11.40
C ALA A 11 19.63 -28.39 10.00
N SER A 12 20.12 -29.59 9.69
CA SER A 12 20.56 -29.92 8.32
C SER A 12 19.36 -30.20 7.42
N GLY A 13 19.54 -30.09 6.10
CA GLY A 13 18.48 -30.39 5.13
C GLY A 13 17.91 -31.80 5.29
N THR A 14 18.75 -32.80 5.57
CA THR A 14 18.35 -34.19 5.78
C THR A 14 17.47 -34.36 7.01
N ILE A 15 17.80 -33.70 8.12
CA ILE A 15 16.96 -33.73 9.33
C ILE A 15 15.60 -33.10 9.03
N LEU A 16 15.56 -31.99 8.29
CA LEU A 16 14.31 -31.32 7.94
C LEU A 16 13.43 -32.21 7.03
N VAL A 17 14.01 -32.97 6.10
CA VAL A 17 13.27 -33.92 5.25
C VAL A 17 12.55 -34.95 6.11
N GLU A 18 13.26 -35.56 7.05
CA GLU A 18 12.65 -36.52 7.98
C GLU A 18 11.55 -35.89 8.82
N LEU A 19 11.75 -34.67 9.32
CA LEU A 19 10.77 -33.97 10.15
C LEU A 19 9.50 -33.66 9.37
N ILE A 20 9.61 -33.23 8.11
CA ILE A 20 8.44 -32.98 7.25
C ILE A 20 7.66 -34.27 7.03
N ILE A 21 8.32 -35.36 6.62
CA ILE A 21 7.65 -36.65 6.40
C ILE A 21 6.96 -37.14 7.68
N LYS A 22 7.66 -37.09 8.82
CA LYS A 22 7.10 -37.46 10.14
C LYS A 22 5.90 -36.57 10.51
N ALA A 23 5.94 -35.27 10.19
CA ALA A 23 4.84 -34.35 10.44
C ALA A 23 3.59 -34.71 9.61
N PHE A 24 3.74 -34.95 8.30
CA PHE A 24 2.62 -35.38 7.46
C PHE A 24 2.02 -36.71 7.93
N ALA A 25 2.88 -37.69 8.25
CA ALA A 25 2.42 -38.97 8.78
C ALA A 25 1.64 -38.82 10.10
N CYS A 26 2.16 -38.02 11.03
CA CYS A 26 1.51 -37.75 12.30
C CYS A 26 0.16 -37.04 12.11
N LEU A 27 0.12 -36.00 11.29
CA LEU A 27 -1.12 -35.25 10.99
C LEU A 27 -2.17 -36.17 10.35
N HIS A 28 -1.77 -36.98 9.37
CA HIS A 28 -2.65 -37.95 8.72
C HIS A 28 -3.23 -38.95 9.71
N ASN A 29 -2.40 -39.54 10.57
CA ASN A 29 -2.83 -40.50 11.60
C ASN A 29 -3.83 -39.90 12.61
N HIS A 30 -3.88 -38.57 12.75
CA HIS A 30 -4.84 -37.87 13.60
C HIS A 30 -6.00 -37.25 12.80
N GLY A 31 -6.20 -37.68 11.55
CA GLY A 31 -7.31 -37.25 10.69
C GLY A 31 -7.16 -35.86 10.08
N ALA A 32 -5.99 -35.22 10.19
CA ALA A 32 -5.74 -33.93 9.56
C ALA A 32 -5.32 -34.11 8.09
N ILE A 33 -5.90 -33.31 7.20
CA ILE A 33 -5.59 -33.30 5.78
C ILE A 33 -4.58 -32.18 5.51
N ALA A 34 -3.29 -32.52 5.57
CA ALA A 34 -2.21 -31.60 5.25
C ALA A 34 -1.91 -31.63 3.74
N LYS A 35 -1.96 -30.47 3.07
CA LYS A 35 -1.83 -30.35 1.61
C LYS A 35 -0.62 -29.56 1.12
N HIS A 36 0.02 -28.77 1.99
CA HIS A 36 1.13 -27.93 1.57
C HIS A 36 2.11 -27.65 2.72
N VAL A 37 3.32 -27.24 2.34
CA VAL A 37 4.37 -26.76 3.23
C VAL A 37 4.82 -25.38 2.77
N VAL A 38 4.96 -24.46 3.73
CA VAL A 38 5.55 -23.14 3.50
C VAL A 38 6.86 -23.03 4.29
N PHE A 39 7.89 -22.47 3.67
CA PHE A 39 9.21 -22.26 4.29
C PHE A 39 9.84 -20.94 3.83
N ASP A 40 10.84 -20.46 4.57
CA ASP A 40 11.61 -19.26 4.21
C ASP A 40 12.66 -19.54 3.12
N GLY A 41 13.30 -18.49 2.60
CA GLY A 41 14.33 -18.59 1.56
C GLY A 41 15.72 -19.07 2.02
N ASN A 42 15.85 -19.65 3.22
CA ASN A 42 17.16 -20.03 3.78
C ASN A 42 17.83 -21.18 3.00
N GLN A 43 19.17 -21.21 2.99
CA GLN A 43 19.98 -22.17 2.25
C GLN A 43 19.69 -23.63 2.65
N THR A 44 19.42 -23.89 3.93
CA THR A 44 19.06 -25.24 4.40
C THR A 44 17.74 -25.71 3.78
N ASN A 45 16.75 -24.82 3.68
CA ASN A 45 15.47 -25.14 3.05
C ASN A 45 15.61 -25.39 1.54
N LYS A 46 16.55 -24.70 0.88
CA LYS A 46 16.92 -25.01 -0.51
C LYS A 46 17.53 -26.41 -0.65
N SER A 47 18.39 -26.81 0.29
CA SER A 47 18.95 -28.18 0.32
C SER A 47 17.86 -29.23 0.54
N LEU A 48 16.87 -28.94 1.38
CA LEU A 48 15.70 -29.79 1.59
C LEU A 48 14.88 -29.97 0.30
N MET A 49 14.57 -28.89 -0.41
CA MET A 49 13.82 -28.98 -1.68
C MET A 49 14.52 -29.90 -2.67
N LYS A 50 15.84 -29.75 -2.82
CA LYS A 50 16.65 -30.59 -3.71
C LYS A 50 16.57 -32.08 -3.34
N GLN A 51 16.53 -32.42 -2.06
CA GLN A 51 16.38 -33.80 -1.60
C GLN A 51 14.98 -34.38 -1.90
N PHE A 52 13.94 -33.56 -1.93
CA PHE A 52 12.60 -33.96 -2.38
C PHE A 52 12.43 -33.95 -3.92
N GLY A 53 13.45 -33.56 -4.67
CA GLY A 53 13.33 -33.37 -6.13
C GLY A 53 12.45 -32.17 -6.52
N ILE A 54 12.20 -31.25 -5.58
CA ILE A 54 11.41 -30.05 -5.79
C ILE A 54 12.32 -28.94 -6.33
N SER A 55 11.91 -28.31 -7.42
CA SER A 55 12.65 -27.18 -8.00
C SER A 55 11.69 -26.16 -8.63
N GLY A 56 12.17 -24.92 -8.67
CA GLY A 56 11.50 -23.82 -9.35
C GLY A 56 12.02 -23.58 -10.76
N GLU A 57 12.66 -24.57 -11.39
CA GLU A 57 13.09 -24.52 -12.79
C GLU A 57 11.86 -24.65 -13.71
N GLU A 58 11.98 -24.36 -15.01
CA GLU A 58 10.82 -24.38 -15.93
C GLU A 58 10.09 -25.72 -15.96
N GLU A 59 10.83 -26.83 -15.93
CA GLU A 59 10.30 -28.20 -15.85
C GLU A 59 10.37 -28.77 -14.42
N GLY A 60 10.56 -27.91 -13.43
CA GLY A 60 10.72 -28.29 -12.03
C GLY A 60 9.44 -28.80 -11.38
N ALA A 61 9.58 -29.81 -10.52
CA ALA A 61 8.46 -30.31 -9.72
C ALA A 61 8.15 -29.34 -8.56
N SER A 62 6.86 -29.02 -8.39
CA SER A 62 6.36 -28.13 -7.33
C SER A 62 5.67 -28.86 -6.17
N CYS A 63 5.42 -30.16 -6.33
CA CYS A 63 4.71 -30.99 -5.37
C CYS A 63 5.30 -32.41 -5.30
N LEU A 64 5.02 -33.11 -4.20
CA LEU A 64 5.30 -34.53 -4.03
C LEU A 64 4.00 -35.32 -3.82
N ASP A 65 4.00 -36.61 -4.13
CA ASP A 65 2.86 -37.48 -3.77
C ASP A 65 2.83 -37.70 -2.25
N HIS A 66 1.63 -37.68 -1.68
CA HIS A 66 1.46 -37.85 -0.24
C HIS A 66 1.81 -39.30 0.16
N PRO A 67 2.76 -39.51 1.09
CA PRO A 67 3.33 -40.84 1.34
C PRO A 67 2.33 -41.87 1.89
N LEU A 68 1.20 -41.41 2.43
CA LEU A 68 0.16 -42.25 3.04
C LEU A 68 -1.22 -42.10 2.38
N GLN A 69 -1.36 -41.24 1.36
CA GLN A 69 -2.66 -40.95 0.76
C GLN A 69 -2.54 -40.98 -0.76
N PRO A 70 -2.99 -42.07 -1.41
CA PRO A 70 -3.07 -42.16 -2.86
C PRO A 70 -3.83 -40.95 -3.42
N ASP A 71 -3.39 -40.46 -4.58
CA ASP A 71 -4.00 -39.34 -5.32
C ASP A 71 -4.03 -37.99 -4.58
N SER A 72 -3.29 -37.85 -3.48
CA SER A 72 -3.10 -36.58 -2.79
C SER A 72 -1.68 -36.09 -2.98
N LYS A 73 -1.53 -34.78 -3.19
CA LYS A 73 -0.24 -34.12 -3.34
C LYS A 73 0.07 -33.21 -2.16
N ILE A 74 1.37 -33.01 -1.94
CA ILE A 74 1.94 -32.07 -0.99
C ILE A 74 2.64 -30.99 -1.79
N HIS A 75 2.09 -29.77 -1.75
CA HIS A 75 2.59 -28.62 -2.51
C HIS A 75 3.63 -27.82 -1.71
N PHE A 76 4.75 -27.45 -2.32
CA PHE A 76 5.82 -26.70 -1.67
C PHE A 76 5.79 -25.23 -2.07
N MET A 77 5.83 -24.34 -1.08
CA MET A 77 5.76 -22.90 -1.28
C MET A 77 6.83 -22.18 -0.49
N VAL A 78 7.40 -21.14 -1.09
CA VAL A 78 8.27 -20.20 -0.37
C VAL A 78 7.41 -19.05 0.14
N ASP A 79 7.75 -18.54 1.32
CA ASP A 79 7.02 -17.44 1.95
C ASP A 79 6.98 -16.18 1.06
N VAL A 80 5.78 -15.82 0.60
CA VAL A 80 5.55 -14.75 -0.38
C VAL A 80 5.93 -13.37 0.14
N PRO A 81 5.56 -12.97 1.39
CA PRO A 81 6.09 -11.74 1.99
C PRO A 81 7.62 -11.68 2.01
N HIS A 82 8.30 -12.80 2.27
CA HIS A 82 9.75 -12.87 2.18
C HIS A 82 10.27 -12.67 0.75
N LEU A 83 9.67 -13.34 -0.24
CA LEU A 83 10.06 -13.16 -1.64
C LEU A 83 9.93 -11.72 -2.11
N LEU A 84 8.85 -11.03 -1.74
CA LEU A 84 8.68 -9.60 -2.04
C LEU A 84 9.79 -8.76 -1.42
N LYS A 85 10.15 -9.00 -0.15
CA LYS A 85 11.24 -8.30 0.52
C LYS A 85 12.58 -8.49 -0.21
N VAL A 86 12.83 -9.69 -0.76
CA VAL A 86 14.05 -9.97 -1.55
C VAL A 86 14.04 -9.20 -2.86
N VAL A 87 12.91 -9.16 -3.58
CA VAL A 87 12.77 -8.36 -4.82
C VAL A 87 12.99 -6.87 -4.54
N ARG A 88 12.44 -6.33 -3.44
CA ARG A 88 12.67 -4.94 -3.02
C ARG A 88 14.14 -4.62 -2.86
N ASN A 89 14.90 -5.50 -2.19
CA ASN A 89 16.32 -5.26 -1.93
C ASN A 89 17.13 -5.10 -3.23
N ASN A 90 16.72 -5.76 -4.32
CA ASN A 90 17.34 -5.57 -5.62
C ASN A 90 16.91 -4.23 -6.26
N MET A 91 15.61 -3.89 -6.16
CA MET A 91 15.05 -2.64 -6.66
C MET A 91 15.63 -1.36 -6.02
N GLU A 92 15.97 -1.38 -4.72
CA GLU A 92 16.57 -0.24 -3.99
C GLU A 92 17.76 0.39 -4.73
N SER A 93 18.52 -0.45 -5.43
CA SER A 93 19.72 -0.04 -6.13
C SER A 93 19.52 0.47 -7.56
N HIS A 94 18.28 0.45 -8.08
CA HIS A 94 18.00 0.93 -9.42
C HIS A 94 17.80 2.44 -9.47
N ARG A 95 18.55 3.10 -10.36
CA ARG A 95 18.54 4.57 -10.54
C ARG A 95 17.13 5.13 -10.72
N CYS A 96 16.30 4.55 -11.58
CA CYS A 96 14.96 5.04 -11.88
C CYS A 96 14.05 5.13 -10.64
N VAL A 97 14.21 4.23 -9.66
CA VAL A 97 13.45 4.28 -8.40
C VAL A 97 13.92 5.43 -7.52
N GLN A 98 15.24 5.70 -7.50
CA GLN A 98 15.82 6.84 -6.79
C GLN A 98 15.42 8.17 -7.43
N GLU A 99 15.39 8.25 -8.77
CA GLU A 99 14.92 9.43 -9.52
C GLU A 99 13.43 9.72 -9.24
N LEU A 100 12.59 8.67 -9.17
CA LEU A 100 11.18 8.81 -8.77
C LEU A 100 11.05 9.41 -7.36
N PHE A 101 11.82 8.91 -6.40
CA PHE A 101 11.82 9.46 -5.04
C PHE A 101 12.34 10.90 -4.98
N ASN A 102 13.44 11.19 -5.67
CA ASN A 102 14.04 12.53 -5.69
C ASN A 102 13.10 13.56 -6.34
N SER A 103 12.45 13.20 -7.44
CA SER A 103 11.43 14.05 -8.09
C SER A 103 10.18 14.24 -7.23
N ALA A 104 9.83 13.26 -6.39
CA ALA A 104 8.73 13.39 -5.45
C ALA A 104 9.05 14.33 -4.27
N LYS A 105 10.32 14.42 -3.86
CA LYS A 105 10.74 15.21 -2.70
C LYS A 105 10.71 16.73 -2.94
N THR A 106 10.81 17.17 -4.18
CA THR A 106 10.95 18.60 -4.53
C THR A 106 9.63 19.35 -4.61
N LYS A 107 8.49 18.64 -4.60
CA LYS A 107 7.15 19.23 -4.79
C LYS A 107 6.20 18.77 -3.70
N GLN A 108 5.28 19.64 -3.29
CA GLN A 108 4.26 19.31 -2.27
C GLN A 108 3.25 18.29 -2.80
N ILE A 109 2.79 18.47 -4.03
CA ILE A 109 1.87 17.57 -4.73
C ILE A 109 2.56 17.04 -5.98
N THR A 110 2.74 15.72 -6.03
CA THR A 110 3.46 15.06 -7.13
C THR A 110 3.22 13.56 -7.17
N LEU A 111 3.58 12.94 -8.28
CA LEU A 111 3.60 11.49 -8.43
C LEU A 111 4.62 10.86 -7.47
N GLY A 112 4.32 9.67 -6.95
CA GLY A 112 5.21 8.98 -6.01
C GLY A 112 5.24 9.54 -4.58
N TYR A 113 4.31 10.45 -4.23
CA TYR A 113 4.19 11.06 -2.88
C TYR A 113 4.16 10.06 -1.72
N HIS A 114 3.73 8.81 -1.96
CA HIS A 114 3.63 7.77 -0.93
C HIS A 114 4.97 7.09 -0.62
N LEU A 115 6.01 7.38 -1.41
CA LEU A 115 7.36 6.86 -1.21
C LEU A 115 8.12 7.76 -0.24
N SER A 116 8.51 7.21 0.89
CA SER A 116 9.34 7.86 1.90
C SER A 116 10.80 7.44 1.77
N TYR A 117 11.68 8.11 2.51
CA TYR A 117 13.09 7.73 2.60
C TYR A 117 13.27 6.26 3.01
N ALA A 118 12.40 5.72 3.87
CA ALA A 118 12.46 4.32 4.31
C ALA A 118 12.09 3.30 3.22
N HIS A 119 11.44 3.72 2.13
CA HIS A 119 11.17 2.86 0.98
C HIS A 119 12.42 2.64 0.14
N ILE A 120 13.26 3.67 0.03
CA ILE A 120 14.46 3.66 -0.80
C ILE A 120 15.69 3.24 0.00
N HIS A 121 15.84 3.74 1.23
CA HIS A 121 16.97 3.50 2.10
C HIS A 121 16.53 2.91 3.46
N PRO A 122 15.99 1.68 3.47
CA PRO A 122 15.52 1.03 4.68
C PRO A 122 16.67 0.61 5.60
N ASN A 123 16.55 0.90 6.89
CA ASN A 123 17.42 0.28 7.91
C ASN A 123 17.10 -1.22 8.10
N ASN A 124 17.90 -1.94 8.90
CA ASN A 124 17.75 -3.40 9.09
C ASN A 124 16.35 -3.82 9.58
N PHE A 125 15.70 -3.03 10.44
CA PHE A 125 14.33 -3.31 10.90
C PHE A 125 13.30 -2.99 9.82
N GLN A 126 13.45 -1.85 9.14
CA GLN A 126 12.59 -1.45 8.03
C GLN A 126 12.70 -2.40 6.83
N LYS A 127 13.83 -3.08 6.65
CA LYS A 127 13.98 -4.13 5.63
C LYS A 127 13.00 -5.28 5.83
N MET A 128 12.60 -5.54 7.06
CA MET A 128 11.63 -6.59 7.40
C MET A 128 10.17 -6.13 7.27
N ASN A 129 9.93 -4.84 7.05
CA ASN A 129 8.59 -4.27 6.97
C ASN A 129 7.96 -4.51 5.58
N VAL A 130 7.02 -5.46 5.51
CA VAL A 130 6.29 -5.83 4.29
C VAL A 130 5.44 -4.68 3.76
N ARG A 131 4.94 -3.78 4.62
CA ARG A 131 4.15 -2.61 4.18
C ARG A 131 4.96 -1.66 3.30
N LEU A 132 6.23 -1.40 3.65
CA LEU A 132 7.10 -0.56 2.82
C LEU A 132 7.32 -1.20 1.45
N CYS A 133 7.48 -2.52 1.42
CA CYS A 133 7.62 -3.29 0.19
C CYS A 133 6.37 -3.21 -0.69
N ALA A 134 5.18 -3.47 -0.12
CA ALA A 134 3.92 -3.42 -0.85
C ALA A 134 3.60 -2.01 -1.39
N GLN A 135 3.93 -0.95 -0.65
CA GLN A 135 3.77 0.42 -1.12
C GLN A 135 4.71 0.77 -2.27
N LEU A 136 5.95 0.24 -2.24
CA LEU A 136 6.89 0.41 -3.36
C LEU A 136 6.37 -0.30 -4.61
N PHE A 137 5.95 -1.56 -4.47
CA PHE A 137 5.35 -2.35 -5.56
C PHE A 137 3.87 -2.06 -5.78
N SER A 138 3.43 -0.81 -5.62
CA SER A 138 2.02 -0.47 -5.79
C SER A 138 1.70 -0.06 -7.22
N ASN A 139 0.44 -0.23 -7.61
CA ASN A 139 -0.07 0.28 -8.89
C ASN A 139 0.17 1.80 -9.06
N LYS A 140 0.18 2.57 -7.95
CA LYS A 140 0.51 4.01 -7.95
C LYS A 140 1.95 4.26 -8.42
N THR A 141 2.90 3.45 -7.96
CA THR A 141 4.31 3.54 -8.37
C THR A 141 4.45 3.17 -9.85
N ALA A 142 3.77 2.11 -10.31
CA ALA A 142 3.79 1.71 -11.72
C ALA A 142 3.25 2.82 -12.64
N MET A 143 2.12 3.44 -12.28
CA MET A 143 1.56 4.57 -13.02
C MET A 143 2.50 5.77 -13.05
N ALA A 144 3.23 6.04 -11.97
CA ALA A 144 4.22 7.12 -11.97
C ALA A 144 5.32 6.87 -13.01
N PHE A 145 5.85 5.65 -13.10
CA PHE A 145 6.81 5.30 -14.15
C PHE A 145 6.24 5.50 -15.56
N ASN A 146 4.99 5.05 -15.78
CA ASN A 146 4.32 5.21 -17.07
C ASN A 146 4.20 6.69 -17.48
N ILE A 147 3.67 7.51 -16.58
CA ILE A 147 3.40 8.93 -16.85
C ILE A 147 4.69 9.70 -17.07
N LEU A 148 5.69 9.51 -16.21
CA LEU A 148 6.96 10.23 -16.31
C LEU A 148 7.75 9.83 -17.56
N ARG A 149 7.66 8.55 -17.99
CA ARG A 149 8.25 8.09 -19.25
C ARG A 149 7.54 8.66 -20.48
N ASN A 150 6.23 8.88 -20.39
CA ASN A 150 5.41 9.41 -21.48
C ASN A 150 5.17 10.92 -21.40
N GLN A 151 5.95 11.63 -20.57
CA GLN A 151 5.81 13.07 -20.41
C GLN A 151 6.10 13.82 -21.73
N GLN A 152 5.35 14.89 -21.99
CA GLN A 152 5.57 15.72 -23.18
C GLN A 152 6.91 16.45 -23.11
N GLU A 153 7.54 16.65 -24.27
CA GLU A 153 8.85 17.32 -24.43
C GLU A 153 8.71 18.81 -24.76
N ASP A 154 7.57 19.41 -24.42
CA ASP A 154 7.23 20.81 -24.64
C ASP A 154 8.09 21.77 -23.80
N THR A 155 8.71 21.28 -22.73
CA THR A 155 9.60 22.02 -21.83
C THR A 155 10.93 21.29 -21.63
N GLU A 156 12.01 22.02 -21.32
CA GLU A 156 13.32 21.42 -20.98
C GLU A 156 13.22 20.49 -19.77
N VAL A 157 12.35 20.81 -18.81
CA VAL A 157 12.05 19.95 -17.65
C VAL A 157 11.38 18.66 -18.10
N GLY A 158 10.41 18.74 -19.02
CA GLY A 158 9.73 17.57 -19.61
C GLY A 158 10.69 16.65 -20.37
N LYS A 159 11.59 17.22 -21.17
CA LYS A 159 12.67 16.48 -21.84
C LYS A 159 13.58 15.75 -20.86
N LEU A 160 13.99 16.42 -19.79
CA LEU A 160 14.85 15.83 -18.76
C LEU A 160 14.15 14.68 -18.02
N ILE A 161 12.88 14.87 -17.64
CA ILE A 161 12.08 13.82 -16.98
C ILE A 161 11.98 12.61 -17.90
N LYS A 162 11.54 12.79 -19.15
CA LYS A 162 11.39 11.69 -20.10
C LYS A 162 12.70 10.92 -20.31
N SER A 163 13.83 11.64 -20.43
CA SER A 163 15.16 11.04 -20.54
C SER A 163 15.52 10.21 -19.29
N ASN A 164 15.24 10.71 -18.09
CA ASN A 164 15.52 9.99 -16.84
C ASN A 164 14.69 8.72 -16.64
N PHE A 165 13.50 8.64 -17.26
CA PHE A 165 12.58 7.50 -17.15
C PHE A 165 12.51 6.65 -18.42
N GLN A 166 13.38 6.90 -19.41
CA GLN A 166 13.49 6.06 -20.60
C GLN A 166 13.93 4.63 -20.22
N GLY A 167 13.33 3.60 -20.82
CA GLY A 167 13.67 2.20 -20.54
C GLY A 167 13.06 1.64 -19.24
N THR A 168 12.07 2.32 -18.65
CA THR A 168 11.40 1.89 -17.41
C THR A 168 10.21 0.95 -17.64
N GLU A 169 9.97 0.48 -18.86
CA GLU A 169 8.86 -0.42 -19.20
C GLU A 169 8.90 -1.71 -18.37
N ASN A 170 10.10 -2.28 -18.23
CA ASN A 170 10.29 -3.53 -17.49
C ASN A 170 10.07 -3.35 -15.98
N ILE A 171 10.50 -2.23 -15.40
CA ILE A 171 10.29 -1.97 -13.97
C ILE A 171 8.84 -1.59 -13.67
N GLU A 172 8.16 -0.85 -14.56
CA GLU A 172 6.73 -0.61 -14.48
C GLU A 172 5.97 -1.93 -14.50
N ARG A 173 6.27 -2.79 -15.49
CA ARG A 173 5.61 -4.09 -15.64
C ARG A 173 5.87 -4.98 -14.43
N LEU A 174 7.11 -5.05 -13.94
CA LEU A 174 7.44 -5.79 -12.73
C LEU A 174 6.70 -5.23 -11.51
N THR A 175 6.66 -3.91 -11.34
CA THR A 175 5.96 -3.25 -10.24
C THR A 175 4.48 -3.57 -10.26
N LYS A 176 3.85 -3.47 -11.44
CA LYS A 176 2.45 -3.82 -11.64
C LYS A 176 2.22 -5.31 -11.39
N MET A 177 3.08 -6.18 -11.91
CA MET A 177 3.00 -7.61 -11.64
C MET A 177 3.20 -7.95 -10.17
N MET A 178 4.07 -7.25 -9.43
CA MET A 178 4.26 -7.51 -8.00
C MET A 178 3.07 -7.00 -7.18
N ASN A 179 2.50 -5.84 -7.55
CA ASN A 179 1.20 -5.39 -7.03
C ASN A 179 0.16 -6.48 -7.24
N ASP A 180 0.04 -6.91 -8.49
CA ASP A 180 -0.98 -7.83 -8.95
C ASP A 180 -0.73 -9.21 -8.34
N VAL A 181 0.46 -9.82 -8.39
CA VAL A 181 0.76 -11.12 -7.76
C VAL A 181 0.57 -11.10 -6.24
N PHE A 182 0.88 -9.99 -5.57
CA PHE A 182 0.58 -9.85 -4.14
C PHE A 182 -0.94 -9.79 -3.90
N ASP A 183 -1.69 -9.11 -4.77
CA ASP A 183 -3.15 -9.08 -4.79
C ASP A 183 -3.77 -10.42 -5.32
N ILE A 184 -3.03 -11.16 -6.14
CA ILE A 184 -3.43 -12.19 -7.12
C ILE A 184 -2.52 -13.42 -7.00
N LEU A 185 -2.22 -13.90 -5.80
CA LEU A 185 -2.20 -15.34 -5.56
C LEU A 185 -3.62 -15.89 -5.65
N ASN A 186 -4.22 -15.60 -6.81
CA ASN A 186 -5.43 -16.08 -7.45
C ASN A 186 -5.52 -15.61 -8.95
N LEU A 187 -4.44 -15.62 -9.79
CA LEU A 187 -4.42 -15.54 -11.31
C LEU A 187 -3.13 -14.92 -11.98
N ARG A 188 -2.17 -15.79 -12.39
CA ARG A 188 -1.18 -15.76 -13.52
C ARG A 188 -0.26 -14.53 -13.85
N PHE A 189 0.83 -14.88 -14.55
CA PHE A 189 2.24 -14.40 -14.55
C PHE A 189 2.69 -13.27 -15.51
N SER A 190 3.97 -12.83 -15.35
CA SER A 190 5.00 -12.69 -16.42
C SER A 190 6.48 -12.51 -15.92
N LEU A 191 7.08 -13.46 -15.16
CA LEU A 191 8.48 -13.34 -14.67
C LEU A 191 9.54 -13.72 -15.73
N SER A 192 9.16 -14.45 -16.77
CA SER A 192 10.04 -14.93 -17.85
C SER A 192 10.73 -13.81 -18.64
N GLU A 193 10.14 -12.62 -18.67
CA GLU A 193 10.74 -11.48 -19.39
C GLU A 193 11.96 -10.92 -18.67
N THR A 194 12.05 -11.08 -17.35
CA THR A 194 13.24 -10.69 -16.57
C THR A 194 14.42 -11.61 -16.87
N GLU A 195 14.14 -12.92 -17.03
CA GLU A 195 15.14 -13.92 -17.43
C GLU A 195 15.60 -13.66 -18.87
N ARG A 196 14.66 -13.46 -19.79
CA ARG A 196 14.98 -13.20 -21.21
C ARG A 196 15.81 -11.93 -21.42
N VAL A 197 15.50 -10.82 -20.73
CA VAL A 197 16.31 -9.58 -20.82
C VAL A 197 17.74 -9.81 -20.31
N PHE A 198 17.91 -10.63 -19.27
CA PHE A 198 19.21 -11.00 -18.75
C PHE A 198 20.00 -11.91 -19.71
N GLU A 199 19.32 -12.89 -20.31
CA GLU A 199 19.90 -13.77 -21.33
C GLU A 199 20.35 -12.99 -22.58
N GLU A 200 19.55 -12.00 -23.02
CA GLU A 200 19.86 -11.17 -24.18
C GLU A 200 20.99 -10.15 -23.93
N HIS A 201 21.13 -9.59 -22.72
CA HIS A 201 22.05 -8.46 -22.43
C HIS A 201 23.24 -8.81 -21.50
N GLY A 202 23.27 -10.01 -20.93
CA GLY A 202 24.36 -10.52 -20.09
C GLY A 202 24.62 -9.75 -18.78
N LYS A 203 25.80 -9.95 -18.18
CA LYS A 203 26.22 -9.40 -16.88
C LYS A 203 26.26 -7.86 -16.79
N ASN A 204 26.09 -7.16 -17.91
CA ASN A 204 26.14 -5.70 -17.98
C ASN A 204 24.82 -5.04 -17.54
N VAL A 205 23.73 -5.80 -17.38
CA VAL A 205 22.45 -5.30 -16.87
C VAL A 205 22.17 -5.94 -15.51
N LYS A 206 21.90 -5.10 -14.50
CA LYS A 206 21.53 -5.57 -13.17
C LYS A 206 20.13 -6.19 -13.23
N MET A 207 20.01 -7.46 -12.86
CA MET A 207 18.70 -8.11 -12.76
C MET A 207 17.84 -7.45 -11.69
N PHE A 208 16.57 -7.21 -12.00
CA PHE A 208 15.58 -6.74 -11.03
C PHE A 208 15.25 -7.79 -9.97
N VAL A 209 15.40 -9.08 -10.32
CA VAL A 209 15.14 -10.24 -9.47
C VAL A 209 16.28 -11.24 -9.67
N SER A 210 16.85 -11.80 -8.59
CA SER A 210 17.87 -12.85 -8.74
C SER A 210 17.27 -14.13 -9.32
N GLU A 211 18.07 -14.92 -10.04
CA GLU A 211 17.66 -16.24 -10.55
C GLU A 211 17.07 -17.15 -9.46
N THR A 212 17.72 -17.19 -8.29
CA THR A 212 17.21 -17.93 -7.12
C THR A 212 15.84 -17.45 -6.64
N SER A 213 15.54 -16.16 -6.75
CA SER A 213 14.25 -15.60 -6.37
C SER A 213 13.19 -15.87 -7.44
N LEU A 214 13.58 -15.84 -8.71
CA LEU A 214 12.72 -16.20 -9.84
C LEU A 214 12.25 -17.66 -9.73
N GLN A 215 13.18 -18.59 -9.47
CA GLN A 215 12.84 -19.99 -9.23
C GLN A 215 11.89 -20.14 -8.04
N ALA A 216 12.15 -19.44 -6.93
CA ALA A 216 11.27 -19.50 -5.76
C ALA A 216 9.86 -18.97 -6.02
N TRP A 217 9.72 -17.90 -6.83
CA TRP A 217 8.43 -17.42 -7.30
C TRP A 217 7.75 -18.43 -8.23
N ARG A 218 8.47 -19.02 -9.19
CA ARG A 218 7.96 -20.06 -10.09
C ARG A 218 7.38 -21.25 -9.33
N LEU A 219 8.17 -21.77 -8.38
CA LEU A 219 7.75 -22.84 -7.48
C LEU A 219 6.46 -22.47 -6.73
N THR A 220 6.46 -21.31 -6.06
CA THR A 220 5.34 -20.89 -5.20
C THR A 220 4.06 -20.67 -5.98
N ILE A 221 4.14 -20.03 -7.15
CA ILE A 221 2.97 -19.76 -7.99
C ILE A 221 2.41 -21.07 -8.57
N ASN A 222 3.27 -21.95 -9.09
CA ASN A 222 2.83 -23.25 -9.63
C ASN A 222 2.15 -24.11 -8.54
N SER A 223 2.77 -24.20 -7.36
CA SER A 223 2.18 -24.87 -6.20
C SER A 223 0.83 -24.28 -5.78
N ALA A 224 0.73 -22.94 -5.73
CA ALA A 224 -0.51 -22.28 -5.33
C ALA A 224 -1.64 -22.56 -6.33
N ILE A 225 -1.36 -22.47 -7.63
CA ILE A 225 -2.34 -22.77 -8.69
C ILE A 225 -2.82 -24.22 -8.58
N ASN A 226 -1.88 -25.17 -8.54
CA ASN A 226 -2.22 -26.59 -8.47
C ASN A 226 -3.06 -26.90 -7.22
N LEU A 227 -2.70 -26.35 -6.07
CA LEU A 227 -3.47 -26.53 -4.84
C LEU A 227 -4.87 -25.91 -4.93
N ILE A 228 -5.01 -24.69 -5.48
CA ILE A 228 -6.32 -24.03 -5.64
C ILE A 228 -7.21 -24.86 -6.57
N GLU A 229 -6.68 -25.34 -7.69
CA GLU A 229 -7.42 -26.19 -8.62
C GLU A 229 -7.86 -27.50 -7.95
N GLU A 230 -7.00 -28.13 -7.15
CA GLU A 230 -7.36 -29.31 -6.34
C GLU A 230 -8.48 -29.01 -5.35
N GLN A 231 -8.44 -27.86 -4.66
CA GLN A 231 -9.51 -27.46 -3.73
C GLN A 231 -10.84 -27.23 -4.46
N PHE A 232 -10.80 -26.59 -5.63
CA PHE A 232 -12.00 -26.38 -6.45
C PHE A 232 -12.58 -27.70 -6.97
N LYS A 233 -11.74 -28.64 -7.41
CA LYS A 233 -12.16 -30.00 -7.78
C LYS A 233 -12.79 -30.76 -6.59
N ALA A 234 -12.32 -30.49 -5.37
CA ALA A 234 -12.92 -31.02 -4.14
C ALA A 234 -14.23 -30.32 -3.71
N GLY A 235 -14.75 -29.38 -4.51
CA GLY A 235 -16.02 -28.69 -4.25
C GLY A 235 -15.92 -27.47 -3.34
N ILE A 236 -14.70 -27.02 -3.00
CA ILE A 236 -14.51 -25.79 -2.23
C ILE A 236 -14.76 -24.58 -3.14
N LYS A 237 -15.56 -23.62 -2.68
CA LYS A 237 -15.95 -22.45 -3.49
C LYS A 237 -14.94 -21.30 -3.44
N VAL A 238 -14.22 -21.19 -2.34
CA VAL A 238 -13.31 -20.07 -2.05
C VAL A 238 -12.07 -20.61 -1.36
N VAL A 239 -10.89 -20.21 -1.84
CA VAL A 239 -9.60 -20.55 -1.24
C VAL A 239 -8.97 -19.26 -0.70
N LEU A 240 -8.61 -19.26 0.58
CA LEU A 240 -8.01 -18.10 1.25
C LEU A 240 -6.48 -18.17 1.16
N THR A 241 -5.90 -17.62 0.09
CA THR A 241 -4.45 -17.68 -0.15
C THR A 241 -3.62 -16.86 0.82
N GLY A 242 -4.24 -15.96 1.59
CA GLY A 242 -3.63 -15.36 2.79
C GLY A 242 -3.27 -16.37 3.89
N LYS A 243 -3.58 -17.67 3.71
CA LYS A 243 -3.12 -18.78 4.56
C LYS A 243 -1.90 -19.53 4.00
N PHE A 244 -1.43 -19.20 2.80
CA PHE A 244 -0.28 -19.82 2.14
C PHE A 244 1.03 -19.06 2.45
N ASN A 245 1.22 -18.67 3.70
CA ASN A 245 2.39 -17.92 4.17
C ASN A 245 2.73 -18.34 5.61
N GLN A 246 3.87 -17.87 6.10
CA GLN A 246 4.32 -18.16 7.47
C GLN A 246 3.99 -17.05 8.49
N ASP A 247 3.16 -16.06 8.13
CA ASP A 247 2.76 -14.97 9.04
C ASP A 247 2.17 -15.47 10.37
N PRO A 248 1.37 -16.55 10.43
CA PRO A 248 0.90 -17.09 11.71
C PRO A 248 2.05 -17.54 12.62
N LEU A 249 3.15 -18.05 12.04
CA LEU A 249 4.34 -18.45 12.78
C LEU A 249 5.14 -17.22 13.25
N GLU A 250 5.34 -16.22 12.40
CA GLU A 250 6.00 -14.96 12.80
C GLU A 250 5.23 -14.23 13.91
N ARG A 251 3.90 -14.22 13.84
CA ARG A 251 3.04 -13.67 14.89
C ARG A 251 3.22 -14.41 16.22
N LEU A 252 3.33 -15.74 16.17
CA LEU A 252 3.61 -16.54 17.37
C LEU A 252 4.97 -16.15 17.97
N PHE A 253 6.00 -15.97 17.15
CA PHE A 253 7.29 -15.47 17.63
C PHE A 253 7.19 -14.06 18.21
N GLY A 254 6.38 -13.18 17.64
CA GLY A 254 6.09 -11.86 18.21
C GLY A 254 5.46 -11.93 19.60
N ILE A 255 4.48 -12.83 19.80
CA ILE A 255 3.87 -13.09 21.11
C ILE A 255 4.93 -13.56 22.11
N VAL A 256 5.75 -14.55 21.74
CA VAL A 256 6.82 -15.04 22.62
C VAL A 256 7.79 -13.91 22.97
N ARG A 257 8.20 -13.10 21.98
CA ARG A 257 9.13 -11.97 22.18
C ARG A 257 8.55 -10.80 22.98
N SER A 258 7.22 -10.68 23.04
CA SER A 258 6.58 -9.69 23.93
C SER A 258 6.69 -10.06 25.40
N VAL A 259 6.85 -11.35 25.72
CA VAL A 259 7.11 -11.82 27.08
C VAL A 259 8.60 -11.73 27.40
N ASP A 260 9.43 -12.25 26.49
CA ASP A 260 10.88 -12.24 26.61
C ASP A 260 11.50 -11.93 25.25
N SER A 261 12.10 -10.74 25.10
CA SER A 261 12.63 -10.25 23.82
C SER A 261 13.70 -11.17 23.19
N HIS A 262 14.46 -11.89 24.00
CA HIS A 262 15.58 -12.74 23.56
C HIS A 262 15.57 -14.07 24.34
N PRO A 263 14.60 -14.96 24.08
CA PRO A 263 14.40 -16.12 24.92
C PRO A 263 15.49 -17.16 24.73
N THR A 264 15.96 -17.71 25.84
CA THR A 264 16.74 -18.96 25.85
C THR A 264 15.86 -20.13 25.43
N VAL A 265 16.45 -21.28 25.11
CA VAL A 265 15.67 -22.50 24.83
C VAL A 265 14.73 -22.83 25.98
N THR A 266 15.20 -22.69 27.23
CA THR A 266 14.39 -22.96 28.43
C THR A 266 13.25 -21.95 28.59
N SER A 267 13.52 -20.64 28.45
CA SER A 267 12.46 -19.64 28.57
C SER A 267 11.44 -19.75 27.42
N PHE A 268 11.89 -20.02 26.19
CA PHE A 268 11.01 -20.32 25.06
C PHE A 268 10.07 -21.49 25.37
N LEU A 269 10.59 -22.60 25.91
CA LEU A 269 9.79 -23.78 26.28
C LEU A 269 8.74 -23.46 27.36
N GLN A 270 9.10 -22.63 28.34
CA GLN A 270 8.16 -22.21 29.38
C GLN A 270 7.07 -21.29 28.81
N ILE A 271 7.46 -20.30 28.02
CA ILE A 271 6.53 -19.35 27.39
C ILE A 271 5.58 -20.08 26.44
N ILE A 272 6.07 -20.97 25.58
CA ILE A 272 5.22 -21.68 24.62
C ILE A 272 4.22 -22.62 25.31
N ARG A 273 4.63 -23.26 26.42
CA ARG A 273 3.73 -24.05 27.27
C ARG A 273 2.64 -23.15 27.87
N TYR A 274 3.02 -22.02 28.45
CA TYR A 274 2.09 -21.06 29.02
C TYR A 274 1.09 -20.54 27.98
N VAL A 275 1.55 -20.07 26.82
CA VAL A 275 0.69 -19.59 25.72
C VAL A 275 -0.25 -20.70 25.21
N SER A 276 0.25 -21.93 25.09
CA SER A 276 -0.57 -23.08 24.66
C SER A 276 -1.63 -23.47 25.69
N LEU A 277 -1.33 -23.34 26.98
CA LEU A 277 -2.30 -23.58 28.06
C LEU A 277 -3.32 -22.44 28.17
N GLN A 278 -2.85 -21.19 28.12
CA GLN A 278 -3.70 -20.00 28.23
C GLN A 278 -4.70 -19.90 27.09
N SER A 279 -4.31 -20.25 25.85
CA SER A 279 -5.25 -20.29 24.72
C SER A 279 -6.37 -21.31 24.92
N ARG A 280 -6.09 -22.46 25.54
CA ARG A 280 -7.12 -23.45 25.92
C ARG A 280 -7.95 -23.00 27.13
N LEU A 281 -7.31 -22.45 28.15
CA LEU A 281 -7.96 -21.99 29.37
C LEU A 281 -8.86 -20.77 29.13
N SER A 282 -8.45 -19.82 28.31
CA SER A 282 -9.29 -18.67 27.94
C SER A 282 -10.52 -19.07 27.12
N PHE A 283 -10.39 -20.09 26.26
CA PHE A 283 -11.54 -20.71 25.59
C PHE A 283 -12.48 -21.39 26.59
N LEU A 284 -11.94 -22.16 27.54
CA LEU A 284 -12.71 -22.81 28.59
C LEU A 284 -13.38 -21.79 29.53
N MET A 285 -12.68 -20.76 29.98
CA MET A 285 -13.22 -19.69 30.84
C MET A 285 -14.33 -18.90 30.17
N LYS A 286 -14.27 -18.68 28.84
CA LYS A 286 -15.38 -18.08 28.08
C LYS A 286 -16.61 -18.99 28.01
N GLN A 287 -16.44 -20.31 28.19
CA GLN A 287 -17.54 -21.27 28.27
C GLN A 287 -18.06 -21.51 29.69
N VAL A 288 -17.33 -21.12 30.74
CA VAL A 288 -17.84 -21.12 32.13
C VAL A 288 -18.77 -19.92 32.33
N LYS A 289 -19.97 -19.97 31.76
CA LYS A 289 -21.09 -19.13 32.20
C LYS A 289 -21.52 -19.61 33.60
N GLY A 290 -21.12 -18.88 34.64
CA GLY A 290 -21.63 -19.08 36.00
C GLY A 290 -20.60 -19.34 37.11
N SER A 291 -19.33 -18.95 36.97
CA SER A 291 -18.44 -18.94 38.15
C SER A 291 -18.75 -17.75 39.06
N ASN A 292 -18.86 -17.99 40.37
CA ASN A 292 -19.17 -17.00 41.42
C ASN A 292 -18.01 -16.01 41.72
N ILE A 293 -17.16 -15.74 40.74
CA ILE A 293 -16.07 -14.76 40.87
C ILE A 293 -16.54 -13.53 40.10
N ASP A 294 -16.92 -12.49 40.84
CA ASP A 294 -17.29 -11.19 40.28
C ASP A 294 -16.09 -10.62 39.52
N ASN A 295 -16.16 -10.61 38.18
CA ASN A 295 -15.23 -9.87 37.32
C ASN A 295 -15.49 -8.35 37.39
N LYS A 296 -15.98 -7.84 38.52
CA LYS A 296 -16.61 -6.52 38.68
C LYS A 296 -15.85 -5.54 39.57
N GLU A 297 -14.55 -5.74 39.76
CA GLU A 297 -13.69 -4.63 40.20
C GLU A 297 -12.76 -4.18 39.09
N PRO A 298 -13.26 -3.49 38.04
CA PRO A 298 -12.39 -2.56 37.35
C PRO A 298 -12.07 -1.42 38.32
N LEU A 299 -10.79 -1.20 38.59
CA LEU A 299 -10.31 0.05 39.18
C LEU A 299 -10.83 1.22 38.33
N GLU A 300 -11.91 1.87 38.78
CA GLU A 300 -12.45 3.04 38.09
C GLU A 300 -11.61 4.26 38.50
N MET A 301 -10.65 4.60 37.64
CA MET A 301 -9.83 5.81 37.80
C MET A 301 -10.71 7.03 37.50
N LEU A 302 -11.15 7.73 38.55
CA LEU A 302 -12.15 8.81 38.49
C LEU A 302 -11.81 9.94 37.52
N VAL A 303 -10.52 10.27 37.37
CA VAL A 303 -10.00 11.18 36.34
C VAL A 303 -8.62 10.71 35.90
N THR A 304 -8.40 10.62 34.59
CA THR A 304 -7.09 10.35 33.98
C THR A 304 -6.52 11.64 33.37
N MET A 305 -5.19 11.76 33.32
CA MET A 305 -4.54 12.83 32.56
C MET A 305 -5.02 12.85 31.09
N SER A 306 -5.37 11.68 30.54
CA SER A 306 -6.00 11.56 29.23
C SER A 306 -7.34 12.29 29.14
N GLN A 307 -8.18 12.24 30.16
CA GLN A 307 -9.47 12.96 30.18
C GLN A 307 -9.28 14.48 30.31
N CYS A 308 -8.34 14.94 31.13
CA CYS A 308 -7.99 16.37 31.22
C CYS A 308 -7.44 16.90 29.89
N LEU A 309 -6.55 16.16 29.24
CA LEU A 309 -6.01 16.51 27.92
C LEU A 309 -7.08 16.48 26.83
N GLN A 310 -8.01 15.52 26.88
CA GLN A 310 -9.16 15.48 25.96
C GLN A 310 -10.09 16.68 26.16
N GLN A 311 -10.31 17.13 27.39
CA GLN A 311 -11.15 18.31 27.64
C GLN A 311 -10.47 19.59 27.18
N HIS A 312 -9.19 19.78 27.50
CA HIS A 312 -8.41 20.91 27.00
C HIS A 312 -8.33 20.94 25.47
N ALA A 313 -8.19 19.77 24.82
CA ALA A 313 -8.26 19.66 23.37
C ALA A 313 -9.62 20.09 22.82
N LYS A 314 -10.73 19.70 23.47
CA LYS A 314 -12.09 20.14 23.07
C LYS A 314 -12.26 21.65 23.21
N ASP A 315 -11.75 22.25 24.28
CA ASP A 315 -11.88 23.69 24.52
C ASP A 315 -11.04 24.50 23.51
N ILE A 316 -9.85 23.99 23.13
CA ILE A 316 -9.07 24.52 22.00
C ILE A 316 -9.82 24.38 20.68
N ASP A 317 -10.43 23.22 20.40
CA ASP A 317 -11.18 22.97 19.17
C ASP A 317 -12.35 23.94 18.99
N ILE A 318 -13.03 24.31 20.08
CA ILE A 318 -14.11 25.31 20.05
C ILE A 318 -13.55 26.68 19.65
N THR A 319 -12.46 27.12 20.28
CA THR A 319 -11.81 28.40 19.99
C THR A 319 -11.30 28.48 18.55
N VAL A 320 -10.72 27.38 18.04
CA VAL A 320 -10.26 27.26 16.64
C VAL A 320 -11.44 27.28 15.66
N LYS A 321 -12.60 26.74 16.03
CA LYS A 321 -13.79 26.74 15.19
C LYS A 321 -14.32 28.16 14.95
N ASP A 322 -14.45 28.95 16.01
CA ASP A 322 -14.96 30.34 15.92
C ASP A 322 -14.01 31.21 15.08
N PHE A 323 -12.71 31.04 15.26
CA PHE A 323 -11.69 31.70 14.44
C PHE A 323 -11.77 31.34 12.95
N LYS A 324 -11.97 30.04 12.64
CA LYS A 324 -12.16 29.58 11.25
C LYS A 324 -13.45 30.10 10.62
N GLU A 325 -14.50 30.34 11.40
CA GLU A 325 -15.76 30.96 10.94
C GLU A 325 -15.50 32.38 10.43
N ALA A 326 -14.74 33.20 11.19
CA ALA A 326 -14.41 34.57 10.80
C ALA A 326 -13.56 34.65 9.52
N ILE A 327 -12.62 33.72 9.33
CA ILE A 327 -11.80 33.65 8.10
C ILE A 327 -12.65 33.24 6.90
N LYS A 328 -13.61 32.32 7.08
CA LYS A 328 -14.53 31.89 6.01
C LYS A 328 -15.34 33.06 5.45
N ASP A 329 -15.90 33.88 6.33
CA ASP A 329 -16.76 34.98 5.91
C ASP A 329 -15.97 36.04 5.13
N LYS A 330 -14.71 36.32 5.55
CA LYS A 330 -13.79 37.19 4.82
C LYS A 330 -13.42 36.62 3.43
N LEU A 331 -13.04 35.35 3.37
CA LEU A 331 -12.73 34.66 2.11
C LEU A 331 -13.91 34.71 1.13
N LEU A 332 -15.11 34.43 1.62
CA LEU A 332 -16.31 34.42 0.79
C LEU A 332 -16.60 35.81 0.21
N ALA A 333 -16.55 36.85 1.05
CA ALA A 333 -16.84 38.21 0.62
C ALA A 333 -15.93 38.65 -0.54
N GLU A 334 -14.63 38.33 -0.46
CA GLU A 334 -13.64 38.70 -1.47
C GLU A 334 -13.71 37.85 -2.74
N LEU A 335 -13.96 36.54 -2.63
CA LEU A 335 -14.07 35.66 -3.80
C LEU A 335 -15.33 35.95 -4.63
N THR A 336 -16.44 36.29 -3.97
CA THR A 336 -17.74 36.54 -4.62
C THR A 336 -17.72 37.76 -5.55
N ILE A 337 -16.86 38.74 -5.27
CA ILE A 337 -16.72 39.95 -6.10
C ILE A 337 -15.72 39.76 -7.27
N ARG A 338 -14.99 38.64 -7.32
CA ARG A 338 -13.91 38.35 -8.28
C ARG A 338 -14.28 37.24 -9.27
N TYR A 339 -15.56 37.06 -9.56
CA TYR A 339 -15.99 36.08 -10.55
C TYR A 339 -15.55 36.47 -11.96
N VAL A 340 -15.02 35.49 -12.69
CA VAL A 340 -14.63 35.59 -14.09
C VAL A 340 -15.32 34.50 -14.91
N ASP A 341 -15.57 34.77 -16.19
CA ASP A 341 -16.19 33.81 -17.11
C ASP A 341 -15.27 32.63 -17.41
N ASP A 342 -13.95 32.86 -17.44
CA ASP A 342 -12.94 31.81 -17.55
C ASP A 342 -11.68 32.18 -16.78
N ILE A 343 -11.03 31.16 -16.21
CA ILE A 343 -9.71 31.29 -15.61
C ILE A 343 -8.67 31.05 -16.72
N PRO A 344 -7.82 32.05 -17.05
CA PRO A 344 -6.77 31.90 -18.05
C PRO A 344 -5.83 30.74 -17.70
N LYS A 345 -5.24 30.09 -18.70
CA LYS A 345 -4.17 29.10 -18.46
C LYS A 345 -3.01 29.83 -17.76
N GLY A 346 -2.80 29.56 -16.48
CA GLY A 346 -1.72 30.15 -15.69
C GLY A 346 -0.33 29.82 -16.26
N GLY A 347 0.61 30.75 -16.12
CA GLY A 347 2.00 30.57 -16.55
C GLY A 347 2.73 29.58 -15.65
N LYS A 348 3.38 28.57 -16.27
CA LYS A 348 3.88 27.29 -15.73
C LYS A 348 2.80 26.21 -15.63
N ASN A 349 2.56 25.55 -16.75
CA ASN A 349 1.75 24.34 -16.83
C ASN A 349 2.54 23.14 -16.27
N ASP A 350 2.54 22.95 -14.95
CA ASP A 350 3.13 21.76 -14.35
C ASP A 350 2.20 20.56 -14.57
N PHE A 351 2.53 19.77 -15.60
CA PHE A 351 1.77 18.59 -15.99
C PHE A 351 1.51 17.63 -14.82
N ASN A 352 2.53 17.35 -14.01
CA ASN A 352 2.39 16.41 -12.88
C ASN A 352 1.50 16.96 -11.78
N LEU A 353 1.56 18.27 -11.54
CA LEU A 353 0.67 18.94 -10.59
C LEU A 353 -0.78 18.83 -11.04
N ASN A 354 -1.06 19.13 -12.31
CA ASN A 354 -2.42 19.08 -12.86
C ASN A 354 -3.06 17.69 -12.70
N LEU A 355 -2.30 16.62 -12.97
CA LEU A 355 -2.76 15.24 -12.80
C LEU A 355 -3.19 14.94 -11.36
N MET A 356 -2.38 15.37 -10.39
CA MET A 356 -2.63 15.09 -8.98
C MET A 356 -3.75 15.96 -8.42
N VAL A 357 -3.80 17.24 -8.79
CA VAL A 357 -4.88 18.17 -8.39
C VAL A 357 -6.22 17.69 -8.95
N TYR A 358 -6.27 17.21 -10.20
CA TYR A 358 -7.50 16.69 -10.78
C TYR A 358 -7.98 15.41 -10.06
N ASP A 359 -7.09 14.47 -9.73
CA ASP A 359 -7.44 13.28 -8.93
C ASP A 359 -7.95 13.66 -7.53
N LEU A 360 -7.36 14.69 -6.92
CA LEU A 360 -7.79 15.24 -5.64
C LEU A 360 -9.18 15.89 -5.73
N CYS A 361 -9.49 16.60 -6.81
CA CYS A 361 -10.82 17.17 -7.05
C CYS A 361 -11.91 16.08 -7.01
N GLY A 362 -11.68 14.96 -7.72
CA GLY A 362 -12.60 13.82 -7.70
C GLY A 362 -12.78 13.23 -6.30
N TYR A 363 -11.70 13.13 -5.52
CA TYR A 363 -11.75 12.69 -4.12
C TYR A 363 -12.56 13.64 -3.23
N ILE A 364 -12.36 14.95 -3.33
CA ILE A 364 -13.09 15.97 -2.56
C ILE A 364 -14.58 15.86 -2.83
N VAL A 365 -14.98 15.84 -4.10
CA VAL A 365 -16.41 15.75 -4.48
C VAL A 365 -17.03 14.44 -3.99
N LYS A 366 -16.29 13.32 -4.07
CA LYS A 366 -16.78 12.01 -3.61
C LYS A 366 -17.00 11.94 -2.09
N THR A 367 -16.10 12.56 -1.33
CA THR A 367 -16.12 12.51 0.14
C THR A 367 -17.06 13.57 0.73
N ARG A 368 -17.22 14.73 0.09
CA ARG A 368 -18.05 15.85 0.56
C ARG A 368 -19.38 15.86 -0.18
N LYS A 369 -20.23 14.88 0.12
CA LYS A 369 -21.51 14.66 -0.56
C LYS A 369 -22.45 15.88 -0.55
N HIS A 370 -22.38 16.73 0.47
CA HIS A 370 -23.23 17.93 0.56
C HIS A 370 -22.93 18.95 -0.57
N LEU A 371 -21.69 19.01 -1.09
CA LEU A 371 -21.35 19.85 -2.25
C LEU A 371 -22.15 19.48 -3.50
N THR A 372 -22.65 18.24 -3.55
CA THR A 372 -23.41 17.68 -4.68
C THR A 372 -24.79 17.16 -4.25
N ALA A 373 -25.32 17.65 -3.12
CA ALA A 373 -26.67 17.29 -2.67
C ALA A 373 -27.76 17.87 -3.58
N CYS A 374 -27.53 19.07 -4.13
CA CYS A 374 -28.36 19.66 -5.18
C CYS A 374 -27.96 19.09 -6.54
N GLU A 375 -28.94 18.63 -7.33
CA GLU A 375 -28.68 18.01 -8.64
C GLU A 375 -28.09 19.02 -9.65
N VAL A 376 -28.48 20.29 -9.57
CA VAL A 376 -27.88 21.36 -10.40
C VAL A 376 -26.41 21.54 -10.07
N CYS A 377 -26.08 21.66 -8.78
CA CYS A 377 -24.69 21.75 -8.31
C CYS A 377 -23.86 20.53 -8.71
N LYS A 378 -24.48 19.34 -8.64
CA LYS A 378 -23.84 18.09 -9.03
C LYS A 378 -23.47 18.09 -10.52
N ASN A 379 -24.34 18.57 -11.41
CA ASN A 379 -24.06 18.65 -12.84
C ASN A 379 -23.06 19.78 -13.19
N LEU A 380 -22.97 20.83 -12.38
CA LEU A 380 -21.96 21.89 -12.55
C LEU A 380 -20.56 21.46 -12.12
N VAL A 381 -20.46 20.52 -11.17
CA VAL A 381 -19.20 20.06 -10.58
C VAL A 381 -18.71 18.75 -11.17
N ARG A 382 -19.62 17.82 -11.50
CA ARG A 382 -19.30 16.48 -12.00
C ARG A 382 -19.63 16.37 -13.48
N CYS A 383 -18.84 15.58 -14.18
CA CYS A 383 -19.10 15.21 -15.56
C CYS A 383 -18.80 13.73 -15.79
N HIS A 384 -19.14 13.23 -16.98
CA HIS A 384 -18.62 11.98 -17.48
C HIS A 384 -17.23 12.19 -18.10
N GLU A 385 -16.45 11.13 -18.16
CA GLU A 385 -15.13 11.12 -18.82
C GLU A 385 -15.22 11.58 -20.28
N LEU A 386 -16.31 11.19 -20.98
CA LEU A 386 -16.56 11.56 -22.38
C LEU A 386 -16.92 13.05 -22.58
N ASP A 387 -17.31 13.74 -21.51
CA ASP A 387 -17.66 15.16 -21.57
C ASP A 387 -16.41 16.07 -21.51
N LEU A 388 -15.24 15.50 -21.17
CA LEU A 388 -14.00 16.24 -21.12
C LEU A 388 -13.45 16.52 -22.52
N PRO A 389 -12.78 17.67 -22.73
CA PRO A 389 -12.11 17.96 -23.99
C PRO A 389 -11.10 16.86 -24.36
N LYS A 390 -10.98 16.52 -25.65
CA LYS A 390 -10.06 15.47 -26.12
C LYS A 390 -8.59 15.77 -25.86
N ASP A 391 -8.24 17.05 -25.73
CA ASP A 391 -6.91 17.56 -25.42
C ASP A 391 -6.71 17.79 -23.91
N PHE A 392 -7.70 17.47 -23.08
CA PHE A 392 -7.58 17.55 -21.64
C PHE A 392 -6.67 16.42 -21.14
N THR A 393 -5.61 16.79 -20.44
CA THR A 393 -4.59 15.83 -20.00
C THR A 393 -4.57 15.62 -18.49
N ALA A 394 -5.22 16.48 -17.70
CA ALA A 394 -5.19 16.41 -16.25
C ALA A 394 -5.96 15.19 -15.69
N ASP A 395 -6.88 14.62 -16.47
CA ASP A 395 -7.64 13.42 -16.11
C ASP A 395 -6.84 12.12 -16.29
N GLN A 396 -5.74 12.12 -17.05
CA GLN A 396 -5.02 10.89 -17.44
C GLN A 396 -4.70 9.98 -16.26
N TYR A 397 -4.21 10.53 -15.14
CA TYR A 397 -3.92 9.73 -13.94
C TYR A 397 -5.18 9.15 -13.29
N THR A 398 -6.27 9.91 -13.27
CA THR A 398 -7.58 9.45 -12.78
C THR A 398 -8.13 8.35 -13.68
N ALA A 399 -8.08 8.54 -15.00
CA ALA A 399 -8.52 7.58 -16.01
C ALA A 399 -7.76 6.24 -15.90
N MET A 400 -6.42 6.29 -15.78
CA MET A 400 -5.59 5.08 -15.61
C MET A 400 -5.97 4.27 -14.36
N ARG A 401 -6.44 4.94 -13.30
CA ARG A 401 -6.81 4.32 -12.02
C ARG A 401 -8.27 3.94 -11.93
N ASN A 402 -9.10 4.44 -12.85
CA ASN A 402 -10.54 4.26 -12.80
C ASN A 402 -10.91 2.80 -13.08
N ARG A 403 -11.71 2.23 -12.19
CA ARG A 403 -12.34 0.90 -12.34
C ARG A 403 -13.87 1.01 -12.35
N GLY A 404 -14.40 2.18 -12.75
CA GLY A 404 -15.83 2.47 -12.84
C GLY A 404 -16.44 3.27 -11.67
N TYR A 405 -15.64 3.69 -10.68
CA TYR A 405 -16.14 4.32 -9.44
C TYR A 405 -15.43 5.63 -9.06
N LEU A 406 -14.52 6.12 -9.90
CA LEU A 406 -13.88 7.43 -9.70
C LEU A 406 -14.80 8.54 -10.21
N VAL A 407 -14.74 9.69 -9.54
CA VAL A 407 -15.55 10.86 -9.87
C VAL A 407 -14.71 11.77 -10.76
N TYR A 408 -15.24 12.10 -11.93
CA TYR A 408 -14.69 13.09 -12.84
C TYR A 408 -15.38 14.43 -12.55
N VAL A 409 -14.62 15.51 -12.67
CA VAL A 409 -15.08 16.87 -12.38
C VAL A 409 -15.00 17.73 -13.63
N THR A 410 -15.85 18.76 -13.69
CA THR A 410 -15.86 19.69 -14.81
C THR A 410 -14.55 20.50 -14.88
N VAL A 411 -14.16 20.93 -16.08
CA VAL A 411 -12.96 21.76 -16.29
C VAL A 411 -12.98 23.05 -15.46
N PRO A 412 -14.10 23.79 -15.33
CA PRO A 412 -14.16 24.98 -14.47
C PRO A 412 -13.90 24.68 -13.00
N PHE A 413 -14.41 23.54 -12.48
CA PHE A 413 -14.13 23.11 -11.11
C PHE A 413 -12.64 22.81 -10.91
N PHE A 414 -12.03 22.04 -11.82
CA PHE A 414 -10.60 21.77 -11.79
C PHE A 414 -9.76 23.06 -11.83
N LYS A 415 -10.05 23.99 -12.75
CA LYS A 415 -9.32 25.26 -12.86
C LYS A 415 -9.38 26.09 -11.57
N THR A 416 -10.53 26.11 -10.90
CA THR A 416 -10.70 26.83 -9.63
C THR A 416 -9.79 26.25 -8.55
N ILE A 417 -9.79 24.93 -8.40
CA ILE A 417 -8.92 24.26 -7.41
C ILE A 417 -7.45 24.41 -7.77
N LEU A 418 -7.08 24.36 -9.05
CA LEU A 418 -5.70 24.56 -9.48
C LEU A 418 -5.18 25.96 -9.12
N VAL A 419 -6.00 27.00 -9.27
CA VAL A 419 -5.59 28.37 -8.89
C VAL A 419 -5.43 28.51 -7.37
N VAL A 420 -6.30 27.86 -6.59
CA VAL A 420 -6.15 27.77 -5.13
C VAL A 420 -4.85 27.05 -4.76
N GLU A 421 -4.55 25.92 -5.39
CA GLU A 421 -3.31 25.15 -5.17
C GLU A 421 -2.06 25.98 -5.49
N LEU A 422 -2.04 26.70 -6.61
CA LEU A 422 -0.91 27.54 -6.98
C LEU A 422 -0.68 28.67 -5.95
N ALA A 423 -1.76 29.23 -5.40
CA ALA A 423 -1.64 30.22 -4.32
C ALA A 423 -1.06 29.60 -3.03
N ILE A 424 -1.48 28.39 -2.68
CA ILE A 424 -0.93 27.63 -1.55
C ILE A 424 0.56 27.34 -1.78
N GLN A 425 0.94 26.82 -2.95
CA GLN A 425 2.34 26.54 -3.26
C GLN A 425 3.22 27.79 -3.18
N SER A 426 2.76 28.91 -3.75
CA SER A 426 3.46 30.20 -3.67
C SER A 426 3.66 30.69 -2.22
N HIS A 427 2.80 30.27 -1.29
CA HIS A 427 2.96 30.60 0.13
C HIS A 427 4.13 29.84 0.77
N PHE A 428 4.39 28.61 0.32
CA PHE A 428 5.42 27.75 0.88
C PHE A 428 6.73 27.74 0.09
N GLU A 429 6.83 28.47 -1.02
CA GLU A 429 8.10 28.68 -1.74
C GLU A 429 9.11 29.49 -0.91
N ASP A 430 8.64 30.40 -0.04
CA ASP A 430 9.51 31.17 0.85
C ASP A 430 9.90 30.36 2.08
N LEU A 431 11.19 30.05 2.24
CA LEU A 431 11.74 29.34 3.39
C LEU A 431 11.48 30.04 4.73
N ASN A 432 11.05 31.31 4.76
CA ASN A 432 10.62 31.96 5.99
C ASN A 432 9.26 31.47 6.50
N HIS A 433 8.51 30.70 5.70
CA HIS A 433 7.19 30.20 6.08
C HIS A 433 7.21 29.40 7.41
N ILE A 434 8.33 28.74 7.76
CA ILE A 434 8.49 27.98 9.01
C ILE A 434 8.49 28.87 10.27
N TYR A 435 8.73 30.17 10.12
CA TYR A 435 8.72 31.13 11.23
C TYR A 435 7.40 31.93 11.31
N ILE A 436 6.45 31.66 10.41
CA ILE A 436 5.16 32.35 10.37
C ILE A 436 4.19 31.64 11.30
N HIS A 437 3.85 32.28 12.42
CA HIS A 437 2.86 31.76 13.38
C HIS A 437 1.44 31.67 12.77
N ASP A 438 1.08 32.57 11.85
CA ASP A 438 -0.25 32.68 11.25
C ASP A 438 -0.28 32.28 9.76
N SER A 439 0.49 31.26 9.38
CA SER A 439 0.63 30.81 7.98
C SER A 439 -0.72 30.49 7.32
N PHE A 440 -1.67 29.92 8.08
CA PHE A 440 -3.01 29.64 7.60
C PHE A 440 -3.79 30.91 7.20
N GLU A 441 -3.72 31.98 7.99
CA GLU A 441 -4.41 33.24 7.69
C GLU A 441 -3.80 33.92 6.47
N LEU A 442 -2.47 33.97 6.40
CA LEU A 442 -1.74 34.55 5.27
C LEU A 442 -2.01 33.79 3.96
N CYS A 443 -2.12 32.46 4.04
CA CYS A 443 -2.51 31.64 2.91
C CYS A 443 -3.95 31.94 2.47
N CYS A 444 -4.89 32.05 3.42
CA CYS A 444 -6.26 32.46 3.12
C CYS A 444 -6.35 33.87 2.52
N ALA A 445 -5.55 34.82 3.01
CA ALA A 445 -5.48 36.18 2.45
C ALA A 445 -5.02 36.17 0.98
N LYS A 446 -4.00 35.36 0.64
CA LYS A 446 -3.59 35.16 -0.76
C LYS A 446 -4.70 34.54 -1.61
N ILE A 447 -5.46 33.61 -1.05
CA ILE A 447 -6.58 32.95 -1.74
C ILE A 447 -7.74 33.92 -1.98
N ALA A 448 -7.99 34.85 -1.06
CA ALA A 448 -9.04 35.86 -1.19
C ALA A 448 -8.84 36.76 -2.43
N GLU A 449 -7.61 36.93 -2.90
CA GLU A 449 -7.27 37.77 -4.05
C GLU A 449 -7.49 37.08 -5.41
N LEU A 450 -7.81 35.78 -5.41
CA LEU A 450 -7.91 34.97 -6.62
C LEU A 450 -9.21 35.24 -7.40
N HIS A 451 -9.11 35.12 -8.72
CA HIS A 451 -10.27 35.10 -9.62
C HIS A 451 -10.80 33.68 -9.72
N THR A 452 -12.11 33.51 -9.53
CA THR A 452 -12.77 32.19 -9.56
C THR A 452 -13.91 32.18 -10.58
N VAL A 453 -14.29 31.01 -11.06
CA VAL A 453 -15.51 30.87 -11.86
C VAL A 453 -16.73 30.69 -10.93
N PRO A 454 -17.92 31.12 -11.34
CA PRO A 454 -19.14 30.87 -10.57
C PRO A 454 -19.46 29.38 -10.58
N LEU A 455 -18.98 28.66 -9.56
CA LEU A 455 -19.31 27.26 -9.31
C LEU A 455 -20.64 27.17 -8.56
N PHE A 456 -21.33 26.03 -8.71
CA PHE A 456 -22.63 25.75 -8.08
C PHE A 456 -23.78 26.67 -8.54
N CYS A 457 -25.02 26.27 -8.22
CA CYS A 457 -26.19 27.08 -8.55
C CYS A 457 -26.29 28.32 -7.64
N ASP A 458 -27.05 29.33 -8.06
CA ASP A 458 -27.14 30.62 -7.34
C ASP A 458 -27.52 30.48 -5.87
N GLU A 459 -28.41 29.54 -5.53
CA GLU A 459 -28.82 29.27 -4.13
C GLU A 459 -27.69 28.73 -3.23
N HIS A 460 -26.73 28.00 -3.81
CA HIS A 460 -25.72 27.27 -3.04
C HIS A 460 -24.30 27.78 -3.27
N ARG A 461 -24.09 28.68 -4.24
CA ARG A 461 -22.78 29.21 -4.65
C ARG A 461 -21.97 29.70 -3.45
N ASP A 462 -22.57 30.61 -2.68
CA ASP A 462 -21.87 31.28 -1.60
C ASP A 462 -21.50 30.31 -0.46
N TYR A 463 -22.39 29.37 -0.15
CA TYR A 463 -22.16 28.38 0.90
C TYR A 463 -21.19 27.27 0.48
N ASN A 464 -21.29 26.77 -0.75
CA ASN A 464 -20.46 25.66 -1.20
C ASN A 464 -19.05 26.10 -1.58
N LEU A 465 -18.87 27.32 -2.13
CA LEU A 465 -17.54 27.84 -2.48
C LEU A 465 -16.69 28.08 -1.24
N LYS A 466 -17.26 28.73 -0.20
CA LYS A 466 -16.54 28.93 1.08
C LYS A 466 -16.11 27.61 1.71
N TYR A 467 -16.97 26.59 1.64
CA TYR A 467 -16.70 25.30 2.23
C TYR A 467 -15.64 24.54 1.43
N LEU A 468 -15.72 24.59 0.10
CA LEU A 468 -14.76 23.96 -0.81
C LEU A 468 -13.34 24.48 -0.58
N VAL A 469 -13.15 25.79 -0.54
CA VAL A 469 -11.84 26.41 -0.33
C VAL A 469 -11.25 26.02 1.02
N MET A 470 -12.04 26.09 2.10
CA MET A 470 -11.56 25.72 3.44
C MET A 470 -11.21 24.25 3.58
N GLU A 471 -11.97 23.35 2.96
CA GLU A 471 -11.66 21.92 2.96
C GLU A 471 -10.44 21.58 2.12
N TYR A 472 -10.11 22.41 1.12
CA TYR A 472 -8.91 22.23 0.31
C TYR A 472 -7.65 22.70 1.05
N VAL A 473 -7.73 23.84 1.76
CA VAL A 473 -6.61 24.42 2.51
C VAL A 473 -6.29 23.64 3.80
N LYS A 474 -7.28 22.94 4.35
CA LYS A 474 -7.14 22.09 5.55
C LYS A 474 -6.42 20.78 5.24
#